data_AF-A0A845C8J0-F1
#
_entry.id   AF-A0A845C8J0-F1
#
_cell.length_a   1.000
_cell.length_b   1.000
_cell.length_c   1.000
_cell.angle_alpha   90.00
_cell.angle_beta   90.00
_cell.angle_gamma   90.00
#
_symmetry.space_group_name_H-M   'P 1'
#
loop_
_entity.id
_entity.type
_entity.pdbx_description
1 polymer ?
#
loop_
_entity_poly.entity_id
_entity_poly.type
_entity_poly.pdbx_seq_one_letter_code
_entity_poly.pdbx_strand_id
1 'polypeptide(L)'
;MHRVPYSQTVASLTEHDDLWLSKSVLHELDYRMRLLEQGRKRNRLQAGLAGFATEYADCILPLDRAAAEWAARFRAQSQRSGRMLELGDALMAGTAKANGLCVATRNVTHFRHVDIDVTNPWVAN
;
A
#
# COMPACT_ATOMS: atom_id res chain seq x y z
N MET A 1 -11.09 -15.44 -13.49
CA MET A 1 -9.62 -15.56 -13.64
C MET A 1 -8.98 -15.39 -12.27
N HIS A 2 -8.59 -16.50 -11.62
CA HIS A 2 -7.95 -16.47 -10.30
C HIS A 2 -6.51 -15.98 -10.50
N ARG A 3 -6.21 -14.71 -10.17
CA ARG A 3 -4.82 -14.24 -10.12
C ARG A 3 -4.21 -14.79 -8.84
N VAL A 4 -3.56 -15.93 -8.93
CA VAL A 4 -2.60 -16.37 -7.92
C VAL A 4 -1.55 -15.24 -7.81
N PRO A 5 -1.13 -14.82 -6.61
CA PRO A 5 0.04 -13.95 -6.48
C PRO A 5 1.18 -14.57 -7.30
N TYR A 6 1.88 -13.77 -8.11
CA TYR A 6 3.06 -14.27 -8.80
C TYR A 6 4.01 -14.81 -7.72
N SER A 7 4.42 -16.08 -7.84
CA SER A 7 5.23 -16.78 -6.82
C SER A 7 6.50 -16.01 -6.48
N GLN A 8 7.08 -15.33 -7.45
CA GLN A 8 8.24 -14.44 -7.31
C GLN A 8 7.99 -13.24 -6.39
N THR A 9 6.77 -12.69 -6.35
CA THR A 9 6.42 -11.58 -5.45
C THR A 9 6.36 -12.05 -4.00
N VAL A 10 5.77 -13.23 -3.77
CA VAL A 10 5.71 -13.80 -2.42
C VAL A 10 7.13 -14.13 -1.95
N ALA A 11 7.96 -14.72 -2.83
CA ALA A 11 9.35 -15.02 -2.55
C ALA A 11 10.16 -13.75 -2.19
N SER A 12 10.07 -12.69 -3.00
CA SER A 12 10.75 -11.42 -2.70
C SER A 12 10.27 -10.80 -1.39
N LEU A 13 8.97 -10.83 -1.09
CA LEU A 13 8.47 -10.32 0.20
C LEU A 13 8.99 -11.14 1.39
N THR A 14 9.21 -12.45 1.24
CA THR A 14 9.76 -13.30 2.31
C THR A 14 11.28 -13.18 2.47
N GLU A 15 11.98 -12.48 1.58
CA GLU A 15 13.41 -12.19 1.69
C GLU A 15 13.69 -10.91 2.49
N HIS A 16 12.65 -10.15 2.83
CA HIS A 16 12.73 -8.90 3.58
C HIS A 16 12.10 -9.04 4.97
N ASP A 17 12.88 -8.79 6.01
CA ASP A 17 12.40 -8.71 7.40
C ASP A 17 11.99 -7.28 7.80
N ASP A 18 12.17 -6.32 6.89
CA ASP A 18 11.95 -4.88 7.04
C ASP A 18 10.76 -4.40 6.20
N LEU A 19 9.60 -5.01 6.42
CA LEU A 19 8.37 -4.68 5.71
C LEU A 19 7.31 -4.07 6.62
N TRP A 20 6.68 -3.01 6.12
CA TRP A 20 5.58 -2.31 6.79
C TRP A 20 4.36 -2.19 5.89
N LEU A 21 3.19 -2.13 6.51
CA LEU A 21 1.93 -1.92 5.81
C LEU A 21 1.25 -0.64 6.29
N SER A 22 0.95 0.27 5.36
CA SER A 22 0.13 1.45 5.69
C SER A 22 -1.30 1.05 6.05
N LYS A 23 -1.87 1.66 7.10
CA LYS A 23 -3.29 1.53 7.44
C LYS A 23 -4.24 1.86 6.26
N SER A 24 -3.81 2.73 5.34
CA SER A 24 -4.59 3.05 4.13
C SER A 24 -4.79 1.83 3.22
N VAL A 25 -3.83 0.90 3.17
CA VAL A 25 -3.95 -0.35 2.39
C VAL A 25 -4.96 -1.28 3.05
N LEU A 26 -4.93 -1.41 4.38
CA LEU A 26 -5.94 -2.19 5.10
C LEU A 26 -7.35 -1.63 4.89
N HIS A 27 -7.49 -0.30 4.89
CA HIS A 27 -8.76 0.36 4.56
C HIS A 27 -9.25 -0.03 3.16
N GLU A 28 -8.38 0.05 2.14
CA GLU A 28 -8.72 -0.29 0.76
C GLU A 28 -9.14 -1.77 0.62
N LEU A 29 -8.44 -2.68 1.30
CA LEU A 29 -8.78 -4.10 1.32
C LEU A 29 -10.15 -4.33 1.97
N ASP A 30 -10.42 -3.72 3.12
CA ASP A 30 -11.72 -3.83 3.80
C ASP A 30 -12.86 -3.24 2.95
N TYR A 31 -12.65 -2.07 2.36
CA TYR A 31 -13.59 -1.45 1.43
C TYR A 31 -13.96 -2.40 0.27
N ARG A 32 -12.95 -2.95 -0.42
CA ARG A 32 -13.17 -3.87 -1.55
C ARG A 32 -13.86 -5.16 -1.12
N MET A 33 -13.56 -5.68 0.06
CA MET A 33 -14.25 -6.87 0.58
C MET A 33 -15.73 -6.60 0.89
N ARG A 34 -16.06 -5.40 1.37
CA ARG A 34 -17.46 -5.01 1.65
C ARG A 34 -18.30 -4.87 0.39
N LEU A 35 -17.68 -4.55 -0.75
CA LEU A 35 -18.34 -4.55 -2.06
C LEU A 35 -18.63 -5.96 -2.60
N LEU A 36 -18.03 -7.01 -2.02
CA LEU A 36 -18.35 -8.39 -2.41
C LEU A 36 -19.71 -8.80 -1.85
N GLU A 37 -20.43 -9.60 -2.64
CA GLU A 37 -21.62 -10.32 -2.17
C GLU A 37 -21.29 -11.14 -0.93
N GLN A 38 -22.28 -11.24 -0.04
CA GLN A 38 -22.16 -12.05 1.17
C GLN A 38 -21.98 -13.52 0.78
N GLY A 39 -21.00 -14.19 1.37
CA GLY A 39 -20.74 -15.58 1.06
C GLY A 39 -19.34 -16.04 1.46
N ARG A 40 -19.04 -17.30 1.14
CA ARG A 40 -17.82 -17.99 1.60
C ARG A 40 -16.54 -17.24 1.23
N LYS A 41 -16.48 -16.64 0.04
CA LYS A 41 -15.30 -15.88 -0.42
C LYS A 41 -15.05 -14.64 0.44
N ARG A 42 -16.08 -13.81 0.65
CA ARG A 42 -15.98 -12.61 1.49
C ARG A 42 -15.59 -12.98 2.91
N ASN A 43 -16.26 -13.95 3.51
CA ASN A 43 -15.99 -14.38 4.89
C ASN A 43 -14.54 -14.87 5.06
N ARG A 44 -14.03 -15.65 4.10
CA ARG A 44 -12.64 -16.12 4.11
C ARG A 44 -11.64 -14.96 4.02
N LEU A 45 -11.88 -14.00 3.14
CA LEU A 45 -10.97 -12.84 2.98
C LEU A 45 -11.00 -11.95 4.23
N GLN A 46 -12.18 -11.71 4.81
CA GLN A 46 -12.31 -10.91 6.03
C GLN A 46 -11.64 -11.56 7.22
N ALA A 47 -11.82 -12.88 7.41
CA ALA A 47 -11.12 -13.62 8.45
C ALA A 47 -9.59 -13.60 8.24
N GLY A 48 -9.13 -13.75 7.00
CA GLY A 48 -7.71 -13.66 6.66
C GLY A 48 -7.13 -12.27 6.96
N LEU A 49 -7.82 -11.19 6.58
CA LEU A 49 -7.35 -9.83 6.86
C LEU A 49 -7.32 -9.55 8.37
N ALA A 50 -8.33 -10.02 9.11
CA ALA A 50 -8.37 -9.87 10.56
C ALA A 50 -7.20 -10.60 11.23
N GLY A 51 -6.94 -11.86 10.85
CA GLY A 51 -5.79 -12.62 11.34
C GLY A 51 -4.46 -11.93 11.04
N PHE A 52 -4.26 -11.49 9.79
CA PHE A 52 -3.07 -10.72 9.39
C PHE A 52 -2.90 -9.44 10.22
N ALA A 53 -3.98 -8.67 10.42
CA ALA A 53 -3.91 -7.43 11.16
C ALA A 53 -3.58 -7.62 12.65
N THR A 54 -3.95 -8.77 13.22
CA THR A 54 -3.58 -9.15 14.58
C THR A 54 -2.12 -9.63 14.65
N GLU A 55 -1.71 -10.51 13.73
CA GLU A 55 -0.37 -11.10 13.73
C GLU A 55 0.73 -10.07 13.47
N TYR A 56 0.50 -9.11 12.57
CA TYR A 56 1.48 -8.10 12.14
C TYR A 56 1.15 -6.70 12.66
N ALA A 57 0.51 -6.59 13.83
CA ALA A 57 0.05 -5.32 14.40
C ALA A 57 1.16 -4.27 14.48
N ASP A 58 2.38 -4.67 14.86
CA ASP A 58 3.54 -3.79 15.01
C ASP A 58 4.14 -3.33 13.68
N CYS A 59 3.83 -4.01 12.58
CA CYS A 59 4.26 -3.64 11.22
C CYS A 59 3.22 -2.76 10.50
N ILE A 60 2.08 -2.46 11.14
CA ILE A 60 1.02 -1.64 10.55
C ILE A 60 1.18 -0.19 10.97
N LEU A 61 1.60 0.65 10.02
CA LEU A 61 1.83 2.06 10.26
C LEU A 61 0.51 2.84 10.27
N PRO A 62 0.31 3.74 11.25
CA PRO A 62 -0.89 4.57 11.32
C PRO A 62 -0.92 5.58 10.17
N LEU A 63 -2.13 6.04 9.83
CA LEU A 63 -2.30 7.25 9.03
C LEU A 63 -2.40 8.45 9.98
N ASP A 64 -1.25 8.93 10.43
CA ASP A 64 -1.17 10.04 11.38
C ASP A 64 -1.10 11.41 10.68
N ARG A 65 -0.89 12.46 11.49
CA ARG A 65 -0.78 13.83 10.99
C ARG A 65 0.38 14.00 10.01
N ALA A 66 1.55 13.42 10.29
CA ALA A 66 2.71 13.57 9.43
C ALA A 66 2.48 12.89 8.07
N ALA A 67 1.91 11.68 8.08
CA ALA A 67 1.51 10.97 6.87
C ALA A 67 0.50 11.77 6.04
N ALA A 68 -0.51 12.36 6.68
CA ALA A 68 -1.52 13.19 6.02
C ALA A 68 -0.94 14.46 5.41
N GLU A 69 -0.03 15.15 6.12
CA GLU A 69 0.64 16.35 5.62
C GLU A 69 1.53 16.04 4.39
N TRP A 70 2.29 14.94 4.42
CA TRP A 70 3.07 14.51 3.27
C TRP A 70 2.20 14.10 2.08
N ALA A 71 1.10 13.37 2.33
CA ALA A 71 0.15 13.01 1.28
C ALA A 71 -0.42 14.25 0.58
N ALA A 72 -0.80 15.28 1.34
CA ALA A 72 -1.29 16.54 0.78
C ALA A 72 -0.24 17.25 -0.09
N ARG A 73 1.02 17.29 0.38
CA ARG A 73 2.15 17.86 -0.39
C ARG A 73 2.36 17.12 -1.71
N PHE A 74 2.37 15.79 -1.68
CA PHE A 74 2.55 14.97 -2.88
C PHE A 74 1.41 15.14 -3.89
N ARG A 75 0.15 15.21 -3.44
CA ARG A 75 -0.97 15.51 -4.35
C ARG A 75 -0.83 16.88 -4.99
N ALA A 76 -0.47 17.91 -4.22
CA ALA A 76 -0.26 19.25 -4.75
C ALA A 76 0.90 19.31 -5.75
N GLN A 77 2.02 18.64 -5.45
CA GLN A 77 3.18 18.55 -6.34
C GLN A 77 2.83 17.86 -7.65
N SER A 78 2.22 16.67 -7.58
CA SER A 78 1.79 15.92 -8.77
C SER A 78 0.83 16.75 -9.63
N GLN A 79 -0.17 17.40 -9.00
CA GLN A 79 -1.15 18.21 -9.72
C GLN A 79 -0.50 19.38 -10.46
N ARG A 80 0.48 20.06 -9.84
CA ARG A 80 1.24 21.15 -10.47
C ARG A 80 2.08 20.67 -11.65
N SER A 81 2.51 19.41 -11.63
CA SER A 81 3.19 18.74 -12.74
C SER A 81 2.23 18.18 -13.81
N GLY A 82 0.93 18.52 -13.75
CA GLY A 82 -0.08 18.10 -14.73
C GLY A 82 -0.52 16.65 -14.60
N ARG A 83 -0.31 16.02 -13.43
CA ARG A 83 -0.71 14.63 -13.17
C ARG A 83 -1.53 14.50 -11.91
N MET A 84 -2.50 13.59 -11.93
CA MET A 84 -3.25 13.25 -10.74
C MET A 84 -2.54 12.13 -9.96
N LEU A 85 -2.29 12.37 -8.67
CA LEU A 85 -1.95 11.32 -7.72
C LEU A 85 -3.21 11.02 -6.88
N GLU A 86 -3.70 9.80 -7.01
CA GLU A 86 -4.89 9.31 -6.30
C GLU A 86 -4.69 9.40 -4.78
N LEU A 87 -5.79 9.59 -4.05
CA LEU A 87 -5.71 9.76 -2.60
C LEU A 87 -5.07 8.55 -1.91
N GLY A 88 -5.43 7.32 -2.30
CA GLY A 88 -4.85 6.10 -1.73
C GLY A 88 -3.34 6.02 -1.92
N ASP A 89 -2.87 6.28 -3.14
CA ASP A 89 -1.43 6.29 -3.48
C ASP A 89 -0.70 7.41 -2.72
N ALA A 90 -1.31 8.59 -2.60
CA ALA A 90 -0.74 9.70 -1.84
C ALA A 90 -0.64 9.41 -0.34
N LEU A 91 -1.66 8.79 0.27
CA LEU A 91 -1.63 8.40 1.68
C LEU A 91 -0.58 7.32 1.93
N MET A 92 -0.43 6.36 1.02
CA MET A 92 0.62 5.35 1.09
C MET A 92 2.02 5.97 1.01
N ALA A 93 2.27 6.84 0.03
CA ALA A 93 3.55 7.54 -0.10
C ALA A 93 3.80 8.48 1.07
N GLY A 94 2.76 9.17 1.57
CA GLY A 94 2.85 10.04 2.74
C GLY A 94 3.27 9.29 3.99
N THR A 95 2.66 8.13 4.25
CA THR A 95 3.08 7.23 5.34
C THR A 95 4.52 6.78 5.19
N ALA A 96 4.94 6.37 3.99
CA ALA A 96 6.31 5.95 3.73
C ALA A 96 7.31 7.10 4.00
N LYS A 97 7.06 8.29 3.45
CA LYS A 97 7.93 9.46 3.65
C LYS A 97 8.03 9.88 5.12
N ALA A 98 6.91 9.86 5.86
CA ALA A 98 6.88 10.20 7.27
C ALA A 98 7.74 9.27 8.14
N ASN A 99 7.93 8.02 7.71
CA ASN A 99 8.67 6.99 8.44
C ASN A 99 10.06 6.69 7.83
N GLY A 100 10.52 7.47 6.84
CA GLY A 100 11.81 7.24 6.19
C GLY A 100 11.88 5.94 5.36
N LEU A 101 10.75 5.48 4.85
CA LEU A 101 10.62 4.24 4.08
C LEU A 101 10.48 4.51 2.58
N CYS A 102 10.71 3.48 1.76
CA CYS A 102 10.37 3.47 0.34
C CYS A 102 8.99 2.85 0.08
N VAL A 103 8.38 3.16 -1.06
CA VAL A 103 7.13 2.53 -1.50
C VAL A 103 7.45 1.32 -2.38
N ALA A 104 6.99 0.13 -1.97
CA ALA A 104 7.02 -1.07 -2.82
C ALA A 104 5.73 -1.14 -3.67
N THR A 105 5.84 -0.92 -4.98
CA THR A 105 4.66 -0.92 -5.88
C THR A 105 5.02 -1.26 -7.32
N ARG A 106 4.07 -1.89 -8.01
CA ARG A 106 4.16 -2.11 -9.46
C ARG A 106 3.96 -0.81 -10.26
N ASN A 107 3.21 0.14 -9.73
CA ASN A 107 2.81 1.37 -10.42
C ASN A 107 3.82 2.50 -10.22
N VAL A 108 5.12 2.23 -10.42
CA VAL A 108 6.22 3.18 -10.18
C VAL A 108 6.05 4.52 -10.89
N THR A 109 5.34 4.53 -12.03
CA THR A 109 5.11 5.73 -12.85
C THR A 109 4.23 6.76 -12.17
N HIS A 110 3.40 6.37 -11.20
CA HIS A 110 2.52 7.28 -10.44
C HIS A 110 3.34 8.22 -9.55
N PHE A 111 4.53 7.81 -9.12
CA PHE A 111 5.32 8.50 -8.11
C PHE A 111 6.49 9.33 -8.70
N ARG A 112 6.69 9.32 -10.02
CA ARG A 112 7.83 9.99 -10.68
C ARG A 112 7.94 11.50 -10.46
N HIS A 113 6.86 12.14 -10.00
CA HIS A 113 6.77 13.60 -9.83
C HIS A 113 6.70 14.02 -8.38
N VAL A 114 6.91 13.08 -7.45
CA VAL A 114 6.87 13.33 -6.01
C VAL A 114 8.15 12.83 -5.38
N ASP A 115 8.59 13.50 -4.31
CA ASP A 115 9.84 13.21 -3.63
C ASP A 115 9.71 11.98 -2.70
N ILE A 116 9.70 10.78 -3.27
CA ILE A 116 9.62 9.50 -2.55
C ILE A 116 10.38 8.39 -3.30
N ASP A 117 11.13 7.58 -2.56
CA ASP A 117 11.80 6.41 -3.11
C ASP A 117 10.78 5.30 -3.39
N VAL A 118 10.90 4.67 -4.56
CA VAL A 118 9.98 3.63 -5.01
C VAL A 118 10.74 2.45 -5.57
N THR A 119 10.42 1.26 -5.07
CA THR A 119 10.91 -0.01 -5.59
C THR A 119 9.78 -0.80 -6.22
N ASN A 120 10.11 -1.58 -7.26
CA ASN A 120 9.17 -2.48 -7.91
C ASN A 120 9.59 -3.93 -7.63
N PRO A 121 9.01 -4.61 -6.63
CA PRO A 121 9.42 -5.97 -6.27
C PRO A 121 9.01 -7.03 -7.32
N TRP A 122 8.35 -6.63 -8.42
CA TRP A 122 8.02 -7.52 -9.53
C TRP A 122 9.09 -7.58 -10.62
N VAL A 123 10.08 -6.70 -10.60
CA VAL A 123 11.26 -6.80 -11.46
C VAL A 123 12.40 -7.29 -10.59
N ALA A 124 12.62 -8.61 -10.59
CA ALA A 124 13.82 -9.19 -10.02
C ALA A 124 15.05 -8.54 -10.67
N ASN A 125 16.05 -8.20 -9.86
CA ASN A 125 17.42 -8.03 -10.35
C ASN A 125 18.06 -9.42 -10.53
#